data_AF-A0A858WWX7-F1
#
_entry.id   AF-A0A858WWX7-F1
#
_cell.length_a   1.000
_cell.length_b   1.000
_cell.length_c   1.000
_cell.angle_alpha   90.00
_cell.angle_beta   90.00
_cell.angle_gamma   90.00
#
_symmetry.space_group_name_H-M   'P 1'
#
loop_
_entity.id
_entity.type
_entity.pdbx_description
1 polymer ?
#
loop_
_entity_poly.entity_id
_entity_poly.type
_entity_poly.pdbx_seq_one_letter_code
_entity_poly.pdbx_strand_id
1 'polypeptide(L)'
;MVLHRRQPLGLARARQRARGLDTIRPGNDVNTTTDETPPRKDRRIFIVEDESLVAMMIEAMVEELGARVAGTHNDIKGALAFVATSHTEIDAAVLDLNLGGQRSYDIAAALLGHGIPVVFSTGYDDGAIPAEWRHVPRLSKPFQLDELAQALDTALTTRLDAAQS
;
A
#
# COMPACT_ATOMS: atom_id res chain seq x y z
N MET A 1 60.51 19.80 0.79
CA MET A 1 59.35 19.22 0.08
C MET A 1 58.19 20.19 0.23
N VAL A 2 58.07 21.09 -0.74
CA VAL A 2 57.17 22.25 -0.74
C VAL A 2 56.05 21.94 -1.73
N LEU A 3 54.79 21.91 -1.29
CA LEU A 3 53.65 21.96 -2.20
C LEU A 3 52.83 23.23 -1.94
N HIS A 4 52.97 24.15 -2.88
CA HIS A 4 52.08 25.26 -3.15
C HIS A 4 50.64 24.77 -3.40
N ARG A 5 49.65 25.54 -2.95
CA ARG A 5 48.52 25.93 -3.82
C ARG A 5 47.89 27.23 -3.33
N ARG A 6 48.32 28.31 -3.98
CA ARG A 6 47.51 29.52 -4.20
C ARG A 6 46.32 29.15 -5.09
N GLN A 7 45.16 29.74 -4.87
CA GLN A 7 44.35 30.50 -5.83
C GLN A 7 43.15 31.14 -5.09
N PRO A 8 42.93 32.46 -5.24
CA PRO A 8 41.58 32.88 -5.59
C PRO A 8 41.58 33.98 -6.67
N LEU A 9 40.36 34.33 -7.10
CA LEU A 9 39.94 35.41 -8.01
C LEU A 9 39.97 35.11 -9.51
N GLY A 10 38.82 34.64 -10.01
CA GLY A 10 38.37 34.87 -11.39
C GLY A 10 37.16 35.81 -11.36
N LEU A 11 37.39 37.07 -11.74
CA LEU A 11 36.37 38.08 -11.99
C LEU A 11 36.06 38.07 -13.51
N ALA A 12 34.82 37.88 -13.93
CA ALA A 12 34.41 38.17 -15.32
C ALA A 12 32.95 38.65 -15.38
N ARG A 13 32.78 39.75 -16.10
CA ARG A 13 31.57 40.59 -16.23
C ARG A 13 30.73 40.20 -17.45
N ALA A 14 29.58 40.88 -17.55
CA ALA A 14 28.85 41.31 -18.76
C ALA A 14 27.82 40.32 -19.32
N ARG A 15 26.51 40.61 -19.22
CA ARG A 15 25.68 41.46 -20.12
C ARG A 15 25.60 40.91 -21.55
N GLN A 16 24.40 40.50 -21.99
CA GLN A 16 23.78 40.99 -23.25
C GLN A 16 22.31 40.52 -23.36
N ARG A 17 21.45 41.44 -23.79
CA ARG A 17 20.05 41.23 -24.21
C ARG A 17 20.01 40.82 -25.69
N ALA A 18 19.02 40.02 -26.12
CA ALA A 18 18.31 40.23 -27.40
C ALA A 18 17.11 39.27 -27.56
N ARG A 19 16.06 39.78 -28.20
CA ARG A 19 14.78 39.15 -28.53
C ARG A 19 14.90 38.17 -29.71
N GLY A 20 14.01 37.19 -29.75
CA GLY A 20 13.68 36.41 -30.95
C GLY A 20 12.45 35.52 -30.69
N LEU A 21 11.30 35.95 -31.20
CA LEU A 21 10.08 35.15 -31.31
C LEU A 21 10.23 34.22 -32.50
N ASP A 22 10.05 32.90 -32.33
CA ASP A 22 9.47 32.05 -33.37
C ASP A 22 9.02 30.68 -32.81
N THR A 23 7.73 30.41 -33.01
CA THR A 23 7.12 29.11 -33.29
C THR A 23 6.84 28.09 -32.17
N ILE A 24 5.58 27.65 -32.22
CA ILE A 24 4.80 26.78 -31.34
C ILE A 24 5.36 25.34 -31.24
N ARG A 25 5.36 24.78 -30.03
CA ARG A 25 5.14 23.36 -29.73
C ARG A 25 4.35 23.22 -28.42
N PRO A 26 3.15 22.59 -28.39
CA PRO A 26 2.56 22.12 -27.15
C PRO A 26 3.31 20.85 -26.72
N GLY A 27 4.26 21.00 -25.80
CA GLY A 27 4.93 19.89 -25.10
C GLY A 27 4.08 19.48 -23.90
N ASN A 28 3.75 18.20 -23.83
CA ASN A 28 2.81 17.55 -22.94
C ASN A 28 3.61 16.71 -21.95
N ASP A 29 4.19 17.33 -20.91
CA ASP A 29 5.11 16.60 -20.02
C ASP A 29 5.19 17.28 -18.64
N VAL A 30 4.06 17.53 -17.97
CA VAL A 30 4.11 17.70 -16.50
C VAL A 30 4.18 16.31 -15.89
N ASN A 31 5.34 15.67 -16.02
CA ASN A 31 5.74 14.56 -15.18
C ASN A 31 6.40 15.14 -13.93
N THR A 32 5.58 15.57 -12.97
CA THR A 32 6.04 15.86 -11.61
C THR A 32 6.15 14.54 -10.85
N THR A 33 7.34 13.97 -10.89
CA THR A 33 7.82 12.94 -9.96
C THR A 33 7.96 13.55 -8.56
N THR A 34 7.09 13.16 -7.62
CA THR A 34 7.40 12.84 -6.21
C THR A 34 6.10 12.54 -5.47
N ASP A 35 5.71 11.26 -5.41
CA ASP A 35 5.14 10.68 -4.20
C ASP A 35 5.58 9.21 -4.18
N GLU A 36 6.63 8.91 -3.41
CA GLU A 36 7.17 7.56 -3.25
C GLU A 36 6.29 6.75 -2.31
N THR A 37 5.08 6.48 -2.77
CA THR A 37 4.21 5.45 -2.22
C THR A 37 4.34 4.25 -3.15
N PRO A 38 4.71 3.04 -2.68
CA PRO A 38 4.86 1.89 -3.57
C PRO A 38 3.57 1.74 -4.37
N PRO A 39 3.64 1.59 -5.71
CA PRO A 39 2.42 1.61 -6.51
C PRO A 39 1.62 0.36 -6.14
N ARG A 40 0.58 0.56 -5.33
CA ARG A 40 -0.52 -0.39 -5.07
C ARG A 40 -1.16 -0.87 -6.37
N LYS A 41 -0.94 -0.13 -7.45
CA LYS A 41 -1.39 -0.44 -8.80
C LYS A 41 -0.98 -1.86 -9.19
N ASP A 42 -1.94 -2.61 -9.70
CA ASP A 42 -1.83 -4.02 -10.08
C ASP A 42 -1.55 -5.02 -8.93
N ARG A 43 -1.54 -4.58 -7.66
CA ARG A 43 -1.46 -5.48 -6.51
C ARG A 43 -2.76 -6.25 -6.35
N ARG A 44 -2.64 -7.53 -5.98
CA ARG A 44 -3.76 -8.44 -5.76
C ARG A 44 -4.09 -8.51 -4.27
N ILE A 45 -5.21 -7.91 -3.90
CA ILE A 45 -5.68 -7.78 -2.52
C ILE A 45 -6.71 -8.87 -2.24
N PHE A 46 -6.43 -9.69 -1.23
CA PHE A 46 -7.37 -10.70 -0.75
C PHE A 46 -8.30 -10.10 0.30
N ILE A 47 -9.60 -10.33 0.21
CA ILE A 47 -10.60 -9.73 1.10
C ILE A 47 -11.31 -10.85 1.86
N VAL A 48 -11.40 -10.74 3.18
CA VAL A 48 -12.25 -11.62 3.99
C VAL A 48 -13.16 -10.78 4.86
N GLU A 49 -14.44 -10.85 4.60
CA GLU A 49 -15.47 -10.01 5.21
C GLU A 49 -16.82 -10.73 5.15
N ASP A 50 -17.49 -10.90 6.28
CA ASP A 50 -18.76 -11.63 6.36
C ASP A 50 -19.96 -10.76 5.95
N GLU A 51 -19.85 -9.44 6.18
CA GLU A 51 -20.85 -8.47 5.73
C GLU A 51 -20.69 -8.16 4.23
N SER A 52 -21.55 -8.74 3.39
CA SER A 52 -21.48 -8.58 1.94
C SER A 52 -21.43 -7.12 1.46
N LEU A 53 -22.15 -6.21 2.12
CA LEU A 53 -22.13 -4.79 1.75
C LEU A 53 -20.77 -4.14 2.03
N VAL A 54 -20.12 -4.53 3.13
CA VAL A 54 -18.79 -4.05 3.49
C VAL A 54 -17.75 -4.65 2.55
N ALA A 55 -17.88 -5.94 2.22
CA ALA A 55 -17.00 -6.60 1.26
C ALA A 55 -17.04 -5.88 -0.11
N MET A 56 -18.25 -5.63 -0.63
CA MET A 56 -18.45 -4.89 -1.89
C MET A 56 -17.88 -3.47 -1.84
N MET A 57 -17.99 -2.80 -0.69
CA MET A 57 -17.39 -1.47 -0.49
C MET A 57 -15.86 -1.54 -0.56
N ILE A 58 -15.24 -2.52 0.10
CA ILE A 58 -13.79 -2.73 0.06
C ILE A 58 -13.32 -3.07 -1.35
N GLU A 59 -14.03 -3.95 -2.06
CA GLU A 59 -13.73 -4.31 -3.45
C GLU A 59 -13.72 -3.06 -4.34
N ALA A 60 -14.76 -2.22 -4.27
CA ALA A 60 -14.84 -0.98 -5.04
C ALA A 60 -13.68 -0.03 -4.71
N MET A 61 -13.33 0.12 -3.44
CA MET A 61 -12.19 0.94 -3.01
C MET A 61 -10.85 0.39 -3.53
N VAL A 62 -10.64 -0.93 -3.47
CA VAL A 62 -9.44 -1.59 -4.01
C VAL A 62 -9.29 -1.33 -5.51
N GLU A 63 -10.40 -1.45 -6.27
CA GLU A 63 -10.41 -1.15 -7.70
C GLU A 63 -10.15 0.34 -7.98
N GLU A 64 -10.72 1.25 -7.19
CA GLU A 64 -10.49 2.70 -7.31
C GLU A 64 -9.03 3.08 -7.06
N LEU A 65 -8.33 2.36 -6.17
CA LEU A 65 -6.89 2.50 -5.93
C LEU A 65 -6.03 1.91 -7.07
N GLY A 66 -6.64 1.29 -8.09
CA GLY A 66 -5.95 0.65 -9.21
C GLY A 66 -5.33 -0.71 -8.86
N ALA A 67 -5.68 -1.27 -7.71
CA ALA A 67 -5.36 -2.63 -7.33
C ALA A 67 -6.43 -3.59 -7.88
N ARG A 68 -6.24 -4.90 -7.67
CA ARG A 68 -7.14 -5.96 -8.10
C ARG A 68 -7.55 -6.79 -6.92
N VAL A 69 -8.78 -7.30 -6.93
CA VAL A 69 -9.22 -8.26 -5.92
C VAL A 69 -8.70 -9.65 -6.30
N ALA A 70 -7.90 -10.25 -5.42
CA ALA A 70 -7.39 -11.61 -5.59
C ALA A 70 -8.49 -12.66 -5.38
N GLY A 71 -9.39 -12.38 -4.43
CA GLY A 71 -10.52 -13.21 -4.05
C GLY A 71 -11.20 -12.61 -2.82
N THR A 72 -12.49 -12.88 -2.69
CA THR A 72 -13.33 -12.41 -1.58
C THR A 72 -14.04 -13.59 -0.94
N HIS A 73 -13.91 -13.72 0.39
CA HIS A 73 -14.54 -14.78 1.16
C HIS A 73 -15.26 -14.21 2.38
N ASN A 74 -16.31 -14.88 2.84
CA ASN A 74 -17.11 -14.47 3.99
C ASN A 74 -17.01 -15.44 5.18
N ASP A 75 -16.15 -16.46 5.08
CA ASP A 75 -16.00 -17.49 6.09
C ASP A 75 -14.54 -17.94 6.22
N ILE A 76 -14.17 -18.39 7.43
CA ILE A 76 -12.80 -18.81 7.75
C ILE A 76 -12.35 -20.00 6.89
N LYS A 77 -13.23 -20.98 6.67
CA LYS A 77 -12.87 -22.22 5.99
C LYS A 77 -12.58 -21.97 4.51
N GLY A 78 -13.43 -21.21 3.83
CA GLY A 78 -13.25 -20.79 2.45
C GLY A 78 -11.99 -19.96 2.28
N ALA A 79 -11.77 -19.00 3.19
CA ALA A 79 -10.58 -18.17 3.16
C ALA A 79 -9.27 -18.97 3.33
N LEU A 80 -9.20 -19.88 4.31
CA LEU A 80 -8.03 -20.73 4.52
C LEU A 80 -7.77 -21.66 3.33
N ALA A 81 -8.83 -22.23 2.74
CA ALA A 81 -8.71 -23.06 1.54
C ALA A 81 -8.14 -22.26 0.36
N PHE A 82 -8.60 -21.02 0.16
CA PHE A 82 -8.08 -20.14 -0.88
C PHE A 82 -6.62 -19.76 -0.64
N VAL A 83 -6.24 -19.41 0.60
CA VAL A 83 -4.84 -19.12 0.94
C VAL A 83 -3.96 -20.32 0.63
N ALA A 84 -4.37 -21.53 1.00
CA ALA A 84 -3.60 -22.75 0.73
C ALA A 84 -3.33 -22.96 -0.77
N THR A 85 -4.28 -22.64 -1.65
CA THR A 85 -4.14 -22.87 -3.10
C THR A 85 -3.58 -21.69 -3.88
N SER A 86 -3.79 -20.46 -3.40
CA SER A 86 -3.62 -19.23 -4.18
C SER A 86 -2.75 -18.17 -3.49
N HIS A 87 -2.09 -18.49 -2.37
CA HIS A 87 -1.21 -17.54 -1.65
C HIS A 87 -0.17 -16.82 -2.52
N THR A 88 0.35 -17.47 -3.57
CA THR A 88 1.33 -16.86 -4.49
C THR A 88 0.76 -15.71 -5.32
N GLU A 89 -0.57 -15.62 -5.39
CA GLU A 89 -1.30 -14.59 -6.12
C GLU A 89 -1.75 -13.43 -5.23
N ILE A 90 -1.41 -13.43 -3.95
CA ILE A 90 -1.86 -12.42 -2.98
C ILE A 90 -0.67 -11.54 -2.59
N ASP A 91 -0.84 -10.23 -2.81
CA ASP A 91 0.15 -9.22 -2.42
C ASP A 91 -0.09 -8.68 -1.01
N ALA A 92 -1.36 -8.54 -0.62
CA ALA A 92 -1.79 -8.14 0.72
C ALA A 92 -3.21 -8.63 0.99
N ALA A 93 -3.62 -8.64 2.25
CA ALA A 93 -4.98 -9.05 2.62
C ALA A 93 -5.65 -8.04 3.56
N VAL A 94 -6.95 -7.85 3.37
CA VAL A 94 -7.84 -7.12 4.29
C VAL A 94 -8.76 -8.15 4.93
N LEU A 95 -8.68 -8.29 6.25
CA LEU A 95 -9.44 -9.27 7.02
C LEU A 95 -10.33 -8.53 8.01
N ASP A 96 -11.63 -8.79 7.99
CA ASP A 96 -12.48 -8.45 9.12
C ASP A 96 -12.07 -9.25 10.35
N LEU A 97 -12.00 -8.58 11.50
CA LEU A 97 -11.52 -9.19 12.73
C LEU A 97 -12.54 -10.20 13.30
N ASN A 98 -13.83 -9.98 13.06
CA ASN A 98 -14.93 -10.76 13.59
C ASN A 98 -15.90 -11.23 12.50
N LEU A 99 -15.57 -12.35 11.87
CA LEU A 99 -16.43 -13.01 10.89
C LEU A 99 -17.56 -13.75 11.61
N GLY A 100 -18.70 -13.09 11.80
CA GLY A 100 -19.91 -13.70 12.39
C GLY A 100 -19.71 -14.29 13.80
N GLY A 101 -18.82 -13.72 14.61
CA GLY A 101 -18.51 -14.18 15.97
C GLY A 101 -17.27 -15.09 16.07
N GLN A 102 -16.60 -15.37 14.95
CA GLN A 102 -15.32 -16.06 14.93
C GLN A 102 -14.18 -15.11 14.58
N ARG A 103 -13.05 -15.24 15.28
CA ARG A 103 -11.88 -14.40 15.04
C ARG A 103 -11.11 -14.88 13.82
N SER A 104 -10.75 -13.96 12.92
CA SER A 104 -9.98 -14.25 11.70
C SER A 104 -8.48 -14.44 11.91
N TYR A 105 -8.01 -14.55 13.17
CA TYR A 105 -6.59 -14.68 13.50
C TYR A 105 -5.92 -15.89 12.85
N ASP A 106 -6.65 -17.00 12.68
CA ASP A 106 -6.12 -18.19 12.00
C ASP A 106 -5.79 -17.90 10.52
N ILE A 107 -6.63 -17.09 9.86
CA ILE A 107 -6.41 -16.64 8.48
C ILE A 107 -5.21 -15.70 8.43
N ALA A 108 -5.14 -14.74 9.37
CA ALA A 108 -4.03 -13.81 9.46
C ALA A 108 -2.70 -14.54 9.68
N ALA A 109 -2.68 -15.57 10.54
CA ALA A 109 -1.50 -16.39 10.82
C ALA A 109 -1.05 -17.16 9.58
N ALA A 110 -2.00 -17.73 8.83
CA ALA A 110 -1.70 -18.42 7.58
C ALA A 110 -1.07 -17.48 6.54
N LEU A 111 -1.66 -16.29 6.34
CA LEU A 111 -1.17 -15.28 5.40
C LEU A 111 0.23 -14.77 5.79
N LEU A 112 0.43 -14.40 7.06
CA LEU A 112 1.74 -13.97 7.56
C LEU A 112 2.78 -15.09 7.46
N GLY A 113 2.38 -16.36 7.64
CA GLY A 113 3.25 -17.52 7.42
C GLY A 113 3.75 -17.66 5.97
N HIS A 114 3.01 -17.13 4.99
CA HIS A 114 3.42 -16.99 3.60
C HIS A 114 4.11 -15.64 3.29
N GLY A 115 4.37 -14.83 4.31
CA GLY A 115 4.95 -13.49 4.20
C GLY A 115 3.98 -12.45 3.62
N ILE A 116 2.68 -12.77 3.51
CA ILE A 116 1.67 -11.85 2.96
C ILE A 116 1.27 -10.89 4.07
N PRO A 117 1.43 -9.57 3.89
CA PRO A 117 1.05 -8.59 4.89
C PRO A 117 -0.48 -8.48 4.97
N VAL A 118 -0.96 -8.22 6.18
CA VAL A 118 -2.38 -8.23 6.54
C VAL A 118 -2.77 -6.86 7.07
N VAL A 119 -4.02 -6.46 6.84
CA VAL A 119 -4.68 -5.32 7.46
C VAL A 119 -5.96 -5.83 8.13
N PHE A 120 -6.15 -5.52 9.41
CA PHE A 120 -7.40 -5.85 10.10
C PHE A 120 -8.42 -4.73 9.91
N SER A 121 -9.58 -5.08 9.37
CA SER A 121 -10.80 -4.28 9.42
C SER A 121 -11.51 -4.61 10.73
N THR A 122 -11.83 -3.59 11.54
CA THR A 122 -12.44 -3.76 12.87
C THR A 122 -13.71 -2.93 13.02
N GLY A 123 -14.81 -3.55 13.44
CA GLY A 123 -16.04 -2.92 13.87
C GLY A 123 -16.03 -2.43 15.32
N TYR A 124 -17.16 -1.86 15.74
CA TYR A 124 -17.32 -1.24 17.07
C TYR A 124 -17.25 -2.24 18.23
N ASP A 125 -17.51 -3.53 17.97
CA ASP A 125 -17.63 -4.59 18.98
C ASP A 125 -16.38 -5.51 19.10
N ASP A 126 -15.25 -5.13 18.49
CA ASP A 126 -14.14 -6.06 18.33
C ASP A 126 -13.28 -6.34 19.57
N GLY A 127 -13.54 -5.67 20.69
CA GLY A 127 -12.85 -5.93 21.95
C GLY A 127 -11.35 -5.68 21.88
N ALA A 128 -10.61 -6.21 22.87
CA ALA A 128 -9.17 -6.04 22.95
C ALA A 128 -8.44 -7.04 22.04
N ILE A 129 -7.68 -6.53 21.07
CA ILE A 129 -6.77 -7.33 20.23
C ILE A 129 -5.60 -7.84 21.09
N PRO A 130 -5.29 -9.16 21.04
CA PRO A 130 -4.15 -9.72 21.73
C PRO A 130 -2.83 -9.02 21.37
N ALA A 131 -1.88 -8.97 22.31
CA ALA A 131 -0.64 -8.23 22.13
C ALA A 131 0.15 -8.65 20.89
N GLU A 132 0.08 -9.94 20.53
CA GLU A 132 0.74 -10.51 19.37
C GLU A 132 0.26 -9.92 18.03
N TRP A 133 -0.98 -9.41 17.94
CA TRP A 133 -1.57 -8.89 16.70
C TRP A 133 -1.54 -7.36 16.61
N ARG A 134 -1.04 -6.66 17.64
CA ARG A 134 -1.02 -5.19 17.70
C ARG A 134 -0.08 -4.53 16.68
N HIS A 135 0.82 -5.30 16.09
CA HIS A 135 1.74 -4.82 15.06
C HIS A 135 1.08 -4.75 13.67
N VAL A 136 -0.08 -5.39 13.49
CA VAL A 136 -0.81 -5.39 12.21
C VAL A 136 -1.60 -4.08 12.06
N PRO A 137 -1.53 -3.41 10.89
CA PRO A 137 -2.33 -2.22 10.62
C PRO A 137 -3.82 -2.46 10.79
N ARG A 138 -4.54 -1.44 11.24
CA ARG A 138 -5.97 -1.52 11.57
C ARG A 138 -6.78 -0.45 10.86
N LEU A 139 -7.95 -0.83 10.39
CA LEU A 139 -8.98 0.03 9.84
C LEU A 139 -10.21 -0.07 10.71
N SER A 140 -10.67 1.05 11.27
CA SER A 140 -11.87 1.05 12.09
C SER A 140 -13.08 1.38 11.23
N LYS A 141 -14.08 0.48 11.18
CA LYS A 141 -15.34 0.73 10.47
C LYS A 141 -16.13 1.83 11.19
N PRO A 142 -16.70 2.82 10.48
CA PRO A 142 -16.58 3.06 9.04
C PRO A 142 -15.24 3.73 8.69
N PHE A 143 -14.55 3.23 7.66
CA PHE A 143 -13.31 3.81 7.12
C PHE A 143 -13.53 4.38 5.71
N GLN A 144 -12.66 5.29 5.31
CA GLN A 144 -12.66 5.92 3.98
C GLN A 144 -11.57 5.32 3.06
N LEU A 145 -11.65 5.66 1.77
CA LEU A 145 -10.70 5.24 0.75
C LEU A 145 -9.25 5.53 1.15
N ASP A 146 -8.98 6.75 1.63
CA ASP A 146 -7.63 7.19 2.03
C ASP A 146 -7.06 6.37 3.20
N GLU A 147 -7.90 5.96 4.14
CA GLU A 147 -7.49 5.14 5.28
C GLU A 147 -7.12 3.73 4.82
N LEU A 148 -7.95 3.11 3.96
CA LEU A 148 -7.63 1.82 3.34
C LEU A 148 -6.33 1.91 2.55
N ALA A 149 -6.18 2.96 1.76
CA ALA A 149 -4.99 3.22 0.98
C ALA A 149 -3.74 3.23 1.89
N GLN A 150 -3.74 4.07 2.92
CA GLN A 150 -2.61 4.22 3.84
C GLN A 150 -2.27 2.92 4.58
N ALA A 151 -3.28 2.15 4.98
CA ALA A 151 -3.07 0.86 5.62
C ALA A 151 -2.42 -0.16 4.67
N LEU A 152 -2.88 -0.22 3.42
CA LEU A 152 -2.29 -1.08 2.38
C LEU A 152 -0.84 -0.67 2.05
N ASP A 153 -0.52 0.62 1.99
CA ASP A 153 0.86 1.07 1.77
C ASP A 153 1.79 0.64 2.89
N THR A 154 1.34 0.83 4.13
CA THR A 154 2.12 0.47 5.31
C THR A 154 2.41 -1.03 5.31
N ALA A 155 1.38 -1.83 5.00
CA ALA A 155 1.48 -3.28 4.88
C ALA A 155 2.44 -3.71 3.75
N LEU A 156 2.32 -3.12 2.56
CA LEU A 156 3.14 -3.46 1.39
C LEU A 156 4.59 -2.98 1.51
N THR A 157 4.83 -1.81 2.12
CA THR A 157 6.18 -1.26 2.35
C THR A 157 6.96 -2.15 3.32
N THR A 158 6.33 -2.57 4.42
CA THR A 158 6.94 -3.46 5.42
C THR A 158 7.43 -4.78 4.80
N ARG A 159 6.71 -5.32 3.80
CA ARG A 159 7.13 -6.53 3.07
C ARG A 159 8.37 -6.29 2.18
N LEU A 160 8.47 -5.12 1.55
CA LEU A 160 9.61 -4.79 0.68
C LEU A 160 10.91 -4.66 1.46
N ASP A 161 10.88 -4.07 2.65
CA ASP A 161 12.06 -3.96 3.52
C ASP A 161 12.53 -5.33 4.01
N ALA A 162 11.59 -6.22 4.35
CA ALA A 162 11.89 -7.59 4.79
C ALA A 162 12.44 -8.48 3.66
N ALA A 163 12.06 -8.25 2.41
CA ALA A 163 12.56 -9.00 1.25
C ALA A 163 13.93 -8.54 0.75
N GLN A 164 14.42 -7.38 1.21
CA GLN A 164 15.71 -6.80 0.82
C GLN A 164 16.84 -7.05 1.84
N SER A 165 16.55 -7.66 3.00
CA SER A 165 17.52 -7.97 4.07
C SER A 165 17.98 -9.43 4.08
#